data_AF-A0A3Q3KNT0-F1
#
_entry.id   AF-A0A3Q3KNT0-F1
#
_cell.length_a   1.000
_cell.length_b   1.000
_cell.length_c   1.000
_cell.angle_alpha   90.00
_cell.angle_beta   90.00
_cell.angle_gamma   90.00
#
_symmetry.space_group_name_H-M   'P 1'
#
loop_
_entity.id
_entity.type
_entity.pdbx_description
1 polymer ?
#
loop_
_entity_poly.entity_id
_entity_poly.type
_entity_poly.pdbx_seq_one_letter_code
_entity_poly.pdbx_strand_id
1 'polypeptide(L)' 'MNASSFRDCEAWRAEGLSLSSSSNEACKLYDAILTQYVKWRNDETLGGFEGCMSAIHAADPNFGK' A
#
# COMPACT_ATOMS: atom_id res chain seq x y z
N MET A 1 -1.77 -3.18 12.50
CA MET A 1 -0.69 -3.94 11.84
C MET A 1 0.55 -3.07 11.87
N ASN A 2 1.77 -3.62 11.86
CA ASN A 2 2.95 -2.77 11.92
C ASN A 2 3.23 -2.17 10.53
N ALA A 3 3.08 -0.86 10.38
CA ALA A 3 3.25 -0.18 9.09
C ALA A 3 4.66 -0.35 8.49
N SER A 4 5.65 -0.63 9.33
CA SER A 4 7.03 -0.94 8.90
C SER A 4 7.20 -2.32 8.28
N SER A 5 6.19 -3.19 8.35
CA SER A 5 6.21 -4.54 7.77
C SER A 5 5.66 -4.63 6.36
N PHE A 6 5.11 -3.54 5.81
CA PHE A 6 4.58 -3.53 4.45
C PHE A 6 5.70 -3.39 3.41
N ARG A 7 5.48 -4.02 2.26
CA ARG A 7 6.41 -4.07 1.13
C ARG A 7 6.55 -2.70 0.47
N ASP A 8 7.78 -2.21 0.36
CA ASP A 8 8.14 -1.02 -0.42
C ASP A 8 8.42 -1.37 -1.89
N CYS A 9 8.81 -0.37 -2.70
CA CYS A 9 9.08 -0.56 -4.13
C CYS A 9 10.05 -1.72 -4.41
N GLU A 10 11.11 -1.82 -3.61
CA GLU A 10 12.15 -2.84 -3.80
C GLU A 10 11.68 -4.22 -3.36
N ALA A 11 10.94 -4.32 -2.25
CA ALA A 11 10.33 -5.57 -1.83
C ALA A 11 9.33 -6.10 -2.86
N TRP A 12 8.51 -5.23 -3.46
CA TRP A 12 7.61 -5.60 -4.56
C TRP A 12 8.38 -6.09 -5.80
N ARG A 13 9.48 -5.40 -6.16
CA ARG A 13 10.35 -5.78 -7.27
C ARG A 13 11.05 -7.13 -7.03
N ALA A 14 11.50 -7.40 -5.81
CA ALA A 14 12.15 -8.66 -5.44
C ALA A 14 11.21 -9.88 -5.61
N GLU A 15 9.91 -9.67 -5.41
CA GLU A 15 8.86 -10.69 -5.65
C GLU A 15 8.44 -10.77 -7.14
N GLY A 16 9.07 -10.01 -8.04
CA GLY A 16 8.73 -9.96 -9.46
C GLY A 16 7.42 -9.19 -9.76
N LEU A 17 6.94 -8.38 -8.81
CA LEU A 17 5.67 -7.65 -8.87
C LEU A 17 5.91 -6.14 -8.87
N SER A 18 6.79 -5.66 -9.75
CA SER A 18 7.13 -4.24 -9.85
C SER A 18 5.90 -3.36 -10.05
N LEU A 19 5.71 -2.39 -9.15
CA LEU A 19 4.66 -1.39 -9.26
C LEU A 19 5.13 -0.21 -10.14
N SER A 20 4.20 0.50 -10.78
CA SER A 20 4.51 1.71 -11.58
C SER A 20 4.91 2.92 -10.72
N SER A 21 4.58 2.89 -9.43
CA SER A 21 4.92 3.94 -8.48
C SER A 21 6.39 3.84 -8.04
N SER A 22 7.07 4.98 -7.98
CA SER A 22 8.39 5.12 -7.36
C SER A 22 8.31 5.55 -5.89
N SER A 23 7.11 5.70 -5.32
CA SER A 23 6.90 6.13 -3.95
C SER A 23 6.85 4.92 -3.01
N ASN A 24 7.83 4.82 -2.10
CA ASN A 24 7.88 3.75 -1.09
C ASN A 24 6.64 3.78 -0.20
N GLU A 25 6.22 4.96 0.24
CA GLU A 25 4.97 5.16 0.98
C GLU A 25 3.76 4.62 0.20
N ALA A 26 3.64 4.93 -1.09
CA ALA A 26 2.52 4.45 -1.90
C ALA A 26 2.51 2.92 -2.04
N CYS A 27 3.68 2.31 -2.27
CA CYS A 27 3.82 0.86 -2.36
C CYS A 27 3.45 0.15 -1.05
N LYS A 28 3.83 0.73 0.10
CA LYS A 28 3.45 0.20 1.42
C LYS A 28 1.96 0.33 1.69
N LEU A 29 1.34 1.45 1.30
CA LEU A 29 -0.10 1.64 1.44
C LEU A 29 -0.89 0.67 0.54
N TYR A 30 -0.41 0.41 -0.68
CA TYR A 30 -1.00 -0.61 -1.55
C TYR A 30 -0.91 -2.01 -0.94
N ASP A 31 0.24 -2.35 -0.36
CA ASP A 31 0.43 -3.62 0.33
C ASP A 31 -0.48 -3.77 1.57
N ALA A 32 -0.70 -2.67 2.30
CA ALA A 32 -1.66 -2.62 3.39
C ALA A 32 -3.09 -2.89 2.91
N ILE A 33 -3.52 -2.24 1.82
CA ILE A 33 -4.83 -2.45 1.19
C ILE A 33 -5.03 -3.92 0.82
N LEU A 34 -4.06 -4.53 0.12
CA LEU A 34 -4.12 -5.93 -0.26
C LEU A 34 -4.18 -6.86 0.95
N THR A 35 -3.40 -6.56 1.98
CA THR A 35 -3.40 -7.37 3.19
C THR A 35 -4.75 -7.31 3.91
N GLN A 36 -5.37 -6.13 4.00
CA GLN A 36 -6.72 -5.98 4.55
C GLN A 36 -7.75 -6.77 3.72
N TYR A 37 -7.61 -6.75 2.40
CA TYR A 37 -8.52 -7.45 1.47
C TYR A 37 -8.47 -8.95 1.63
N VAL A 38 -7.27 -9.51 1.56
CA VAL A 38 -7.06 -10.95 1.69
C VAL A 38 -7.42 -11.46 3.09
N LYS A 39 -7.19 -10.66 4.13
CA LYS A 39 -7.54 -11.03 5.52
C LYS A 39 -8.99 -10.76 5.90
N TRP A 40 -9.77 -10.12 5.02
CA TRP A 40 -11.14 -9.70 5.31
C TRP A 40 -11.24 -8.89 6.61
N ARG A 41 -10.28 -7.99 6.84
CA ARG A 41 -10.16 -7.20 8.07
C ARG A 41 -9.66 -5.80 7.78
N ASN A 42 -10.34 -4.80 8.31
CA ASN A 42 -9.91 -3.40 8.27
C ASN A 42 -8.88 -3.12 9.36
N ASP A 43 -7.82 -2.39 9.01
CA ASP A 43 -6.91 -1.80 9.98
C ASP A 43 -7.30 -0.35 10.23
N GLU A 44 -8.10 -0.14 11.29
CA GLU A 44 -8.56 1.20 11.67
C GLU A 44 -7.41 2.15 12.01
N THR A 45 -6.22 1.64 12.35
CA THR A 45 -5.04 2.49 12.62
C THR A 45 -4.50 3.17 11.36
N LEU A 46 -4.85 2.64 10.18
CA LEU A 46 -4.51 3.19 8.87
C LEU A 46 -5.73 3.86 8.21
N GLY A 47 -6.84 4.02 8.95
CA GLY A 47 -8.11 4.51 8.42
C GLY A 47 -8.86 3.49 7.56
N GLY A 48 -8.57 2.19 7.74
CA GLY A 48 -9.18 1.11 6.96
C GLY A 48 -8.82 1.20 5.47
N PHE A 49 -9.71 0.70 4.62
CA PHE A 49 -9.50 0.70 3.17
C PHE A 49 -9.49 2.10 2.58
N GLU A 50 -10.53 2.88 2.87
CA GLU A 50 -10.71 4.22 2.32
C GLU A 50 -9.60 5.17 2.78
N GLY A 51 -9.16 5.04 4.04
CA GLY A 51 -8.03 5.80 4.57
C GLY A 51 -6.74 5.49 3.81
N CYS A 52 -6.43 4.21 3.57
CA CYS A 52 -5.27 3.83 2.79
C CYS A 52 -5.35 4.31 1.33
N MET A 53 -6.53 4.20 0.70
CA MET A 53 -6.76 4.68 -0.68
C MET A 53 -6.67 6.21 -0.79
N SER A 54 -7.08 6.95 0.24
CA SER A 54 -6.90 8.40 0.27
C SER A 54 -5.42 8.76 0.43
N ALA A 55 -4.72 8.06 1.33
CA ALA A 55 -3.30 8.27 1.60
C ALA A 55 -2.42 7.89 0.39
N ILE A 56 -2.77 6.84 -0.36
CA ILE A 56 -1.96 6.40 -1.51
C ILE A 56 -1.98 7.44 -2.63
N HIS A 57 -3.14 8.06 -2.90
CA HIS A 57 -3.25 9.14 -3.87
C HIS A 57 -2.55 10.43 -3.41
N ALA A 58 -2.49 10.69 -2.10
CA ALA A 58 -1.71 11.79 -1.57
C ALA A 58 -0.19 11.56 -1.71
N ALA A 59 0.25 10.30 -1.52
CA ALA A 59 1.67 9.91 -1.64
C ALA A 59 2.13 9.78 -3.10
N ASP A 60 1.23 9.39 -4.01
CA ASP A 60 1.46 9.32 -5.44
C ASP A 60 0.16 9.66 -6.21
N PRO A 61 0.02 10.91 -6.68
CA PRO A 61 -1.16 11.36 -7.42
C PRO A 61 -1.42 10.63 -8.74
N ASN A 62 -0.42 9.92 -9.27
CA ASN A 62 -0.53 9.15 -10.52
C ASN A 62 -0.74 7.65 -10.24
N PHE A 63 -0.87 7.24 -8.99
CA PHE A 63 -1.08 5.84 -8.64
C PHE A 63 -2.38 5.30 -9.28
N GLY A 64 -2.26 4.34 -10.20
CA GLY A 64 -3.39 3.70 -10.87
C GLY A 64 -3.95 4.43 -12.10
N LYS A 65 -3.30 5.50 -12.57
CA LYS A 65 -3.50 6.06 -13.92
C LYS A 65 -2.52 5.45 -14.93
#